data_AF-A0A447TGK5-F1
#
_entry.id   AF-A0A447TGK5-F1
#
_cell.length_a   1.000
_cell.length_b   1.000
_cell.length_c   1.000
_cell.angle_alpha   90.00
_cell.angle_beta   90.00
_cell.angle_gamma   90.00
#
_symmetry.space_group_name_H-M   'P 1'
#
loop_
_entity.id
_entity.type
_entity.pdbx_description
1 polymer ?
#
loop_
_entity_poly.entity_id
_entity_poly.type
_entity_poly.pdbx_seq_one_letter_code
_entity_poly.pdbx_strand_id
1 'polypeptide(L)' 'MDVLNVVCGLLLSQGLPLEAMCEAIHDANLRKCVDGKVVRRADGKVLKPEGWRPADKAGVIRDAEARGISPPIEMD' A
#
# COMPACT_ATOMS: atom_id res chain seq x y z
N MET A 1 12.30 8.01 -12.07
CA MET A 1 12.97 6.81 -11.53
C MET A 1 13.53 7.07 -10.14
N ASP A 2 14.25 8.18 -9.95
CA ASP A 2 14.96 8.47 -8.69
C ASP A 2 14.08 8.47 -7.45
N VAL A 3 12.90 9.11 -7.50
CA VAL A 3 11.96 9.09 -6.36
C VAL A 3 11.51 7.68 -6.01
N LEU A 4 11.24 6.84 -7.03
CA LEU A 4 10.87 5.43 -6.79
C LEU A 4 12.03 4.68 -6.18
N ASN A 5 13.25 4.85 -6.70
CA ASN A 5 14.44 4.19 -6.17
C ASN A 5 14.67 4.53 -4.69
N VAL A 6 14.59 5.81 -4.32
CA VAL A 6 14.81 6.25 -2.93
C VAL A 6 13.71 5.76 -2.00
N VAL A 7 12.44 5.85 -2.40
CA VAL A 7 11.32 5.41 -1.56
C VAL A 7 11.29 3.89 -1.41
N CYS A 8 11.44 3.14 -2.50
CA CYS A 8 11.50 1.68 -2.45
C CYS A 8 12.72 1.22 -1.64
N GLY A 9 13.89 1.83 -1.84
CA GLY A 9 15.10 1.52 -1.07
C GLY A 9 14.92 1.76 0.43
N LEU A 10 14.28 2.86 0.82
CA LEU A 10 13.93 3.13 2.22
C LEU A 10 12.99 2.06 2.77
N LEU A 11 11.89 1.74 2.08
CA LEU A 11 10.91 0.77 2.59
C LEU A 11 11.55 -0.63 2.76
N LEU A 12 12.38 -1.05 1.81
CA LEU A 12 13.12 -2.30 1.88
C LEU A 12 14.15 -2.29 3.01
N SER A 13 14.88 -1.19 3.23
CA SER A 13 15.87 -1.12 4.33
C SER A 13 15.24 -1.14 5.72
N GLN A 14 13.95 -0.82 5.83
CA GLN A 14 13.18 -0.96 7.07
C GLN A 14 12.49 -2.32 7.20
N GLY A 15 12.76 -3.28 6.31
CA GLY A 15 12.16 -4.61 6.33
C GLY A 15 10.67 -4.63 5.96
N LEU A 16 10.14 -3.57 5.34
CA LEU A 16 8.72 -3.48 5.02
C LEU A 16 8.38 -4.32 3.78
N PRO A 17 7.21 -5.00 3.76
CA PRO A 17 6.79 -5.84 2.65
C PRO A 17 6.25 -4.99 1.48
N LEU A 18 7.16 -4.38 0.72
CA LEU A 18 6.85 -3.39 -0.30
C LEU A 18 5.79 -3.87 -1.31
N GLU A 19 5.97 -5.08 -1.85
CA GLU A 19 5.08 -5.64 -2.87
C GLU A 19 3.67 -5.86 -2.31
N ALA A 20 3.53 -6.61 -1.22
CA ALA A 20 2.25 -6.86 -0.58
C ALA A 20 1.56 -5.57 -0.11
N MET A 21 2.32 -4.56 0.32
CA MET A 21 1.80 -3.25 0.67
C MET A 21 1.24 -2.52 -0.55
N CYS A 22 1.96 -2.54 -1.67
CA CYS A 22 1.52 -1.96 -2.94
C CYS A 22 0.22 -2.62 -3.44
N GLU A 23 0.14 -3.95 -3.39
CA GLU A 23 -1.07 -4.71 -3.74
C GLU A 23 -2.26 -4.31 -2.88
N ALA A 24 -2.11 -4.32 -1.55
CA ALA A 24 -3.21 -3.98 -0.64
C ALA A 24 -3.71 -2.54 -0.84
N ILE A 25 -2.81 -1.59 -1.11
CA ILE A 25 -3.16 -0.20 -1.41
C ILE A 25 -3.82 -0.09 -2.78
N HIS A 26 -3.32 -0.80 -3.79
CA HIS A 26 -3.91 -0.84 -5.12
C HIS A 26 -5.34 -1.36 -5.08
N ASP A 27 -5.58 -2.48 -4.40
CA ASP A 27 -6.92 -3.04 -4.21
C ASP A 27 -7.87 -2.06 -3.52
N ALA A 28 -7.39 -1.37 -2.47
CA ALA A 28 -8.18 -0.33 -1.81
C ALA A 28 -8.49 0.84 -2.75
N ASN A 29 -7.58 1.20 -3.64
CA ASN A 29 -7.83 2.23 -4.64
C ASN A 29 -8.84 1.78 -5.70
N LEU A 30 -8.77 0.53 -6.18
CA LEU A 30 -9.72 -0.01 -7.14
C LEU A 30 -11.13 -0.11 -6.56
N ARG A 31 -11.28 -0.41 -5.26
CA ARG A 31 -12.59 -0.36 -4.55
C ARG A 31 -13.23 1.03 -4.48
N LYS A 32 -12.56 2.09 -4.95
CA LYS A 32 -13.21 3.40 -5.14
C LYS A 32 -14.12 3.42 -6.37
N CYS A 33 -13.97 2.45 -7.28
CA CYS A 33 -14.86 2.23 -8.40
C CYS A 33 -16.05 1.39 -7.93
N VAL A 34 -17.26 1.92 -8.08
CA VAL A 34 -18.52 1.24 -7.77
C VAL A 34 -19.35 1.24 -9.05
N ASP A 35 -19.79 0.06 -9.48
CA ASP A 35 -20.56 -0.14 -10.73
C ASP A 35 -19.90 0.50 -11.96
N GLY A 36 -18.56 0.37 -12.05
CA GLY A 36 -17.77 0.93 -13.16
C GLY A 36 -17.58 2.45 -13.11
N LYS A 37 -18.02 3.13 -12.05
CA LYS A 37 -17.96 4.58 -11.91
C LYS A 37 -17.11 5.02 -10.72
N VAL A 38 -16.42 6.15 -10.89
CA VAL A 38 -15.68 6.82 -9.83
C VAL A 38 -16.27 8.21 -9.60
N VAL A 39 -16.36 8.63 -8.33
CA VAL A 39 -16.70 10.01 -7.98
C VAL A 39 -15.43 10.85 -8.01
N ARG A 40 -15.46 12.00 -8.69
CA ARG A 40 -14.32 12.93 -8.77
C ARG A 40 -14.67 14.28 -8.16
N ARG A 41 -13.71 14.88 -7.47
CA ARG A 41 -13.74 16.29 -7.08
C ARG A 41 -13.48 17.18 -8.29
N ALA A 42 -13.77 18.47 -8.18
CA ALA A 42 -13.54 19.48 -9.22
C ALA A 42 -12.09 19.51 -9.77
N ASP A 43 -11.09 19.11 -8.98
CA ASP A 43 -9.68 19.02 -9.39
C ASP A 43 -9.31 17.67 -10.03
N GLY A 44 -10.28 16.79 -10.27
CA GLY A 44 -10.08 15.47 -10.86
C GLY A 44 -9.75 14.36 -9.86
N LYS A 45 -9.56 14.68 -8.58
CA LYS A 45 -9.24 13.68 -7.54
C LYS A 45 -10.38 12.68 -7.37
N VAL A 46 -10.07 11.38 -7.50
CA VAL A 46 -11.01 10.29 -7.20
C VAL A 46 -11.28 10.25 -5.69
N LEU A 47 -12.56 10.31 -5.33
CA LEU A 47 -13.05 10.29 -3.96
C LEU A 47 -13.36 8.86 -3.51
N LYS A 48 -13.46 8.69 -2.19
CA LYS A 48 -13.88 7.44 -1.57
C LYS A 48 -15.42 7.37 -1.61
N PRO A 49 -16.03 6.28 -2.11
CA PRO A 49 -17.47 6.10 -2.04
C PRO A 49 -17.92 5.80 -0.59
N GLU A 50 -19.23 5.79 -0.39
CA GLU A 50 -19.83 5.32 0.87
C GLU A 50 -19.41 3.87 1.16
N GLY A 51 -19.18 3.56 2.44
CA GLY A 51 -18.78 2.22 2.88
C GLY A 51 -17.35 1.80 2.49
N TRP A 52 -16.57 2.64 1.82
CA TRP A 52 -15.20 2.33 1.42
C TRP A 52 -14.30 2.00 2.63
N ARG A 53 -13.52 0.91 2.53
CA ARG A 53 -12.57 0.48 3.56
C ARG A 53 -11.11 0.67 3.13
N PRO A 54 -10.26 1.22 4.01
CA PRO A 54 -8.83 1.36 3.72
C PRO A 54 -8.13 0.00 3.61
N ALA A 55 -6.96 -0.01 2.97
CA ALA A 55 -6.03 -1.13 3.06
C ALA A 55 -5.59 -1.33 4.52
N ASP A 56 -5.64 -2.58 4.99
CA ASP A 56 -5.13 -2.98 6.31
C ASP A 56 -3.61 -3.15 6.27
N LYS A 57 -2.90 -2.02 6.41
CA LYS A 57 -1.43 -1.98 6.35
C LYS A 57 -0.79 -2.74 7.51
N ALA A 58 -1.40 -2.68 8.69
CA ALA A 58 -0.90 -3.37 9.87
C ALA A 58 -1.05 -4.89 9.72
N GLY A 59 -2.15 -5.35 9.13
CA GLY A 59 -2.32 -6.75 8.74
C GLY A 59 -1.25 -7.22 7.77
N VAL A 60 -1.00 -6.46 6.70
CA VAL A 60 0.06 -6.78 5.72
C VAL A 60 1.43 -6.92 6.37
N ILE A 61 1.77 -6.02 7.31
CA ILE A 61 3.04 -6.09 8.05
C ILE A 61 3.10 -7.38 8.91
N ARG A 62 2.07 -7.63 9.73
CA ARG A 62 2.01 -8.84 10.58
C ARG A 62 2.12 -10.13 9.76
N ASP A 63 1.44 -10.19 8.61
CA ASP A 63 1.46 -11.37 7.74
C ASP A 63 2.84 -11.58 7.10
N ALA A 64 3.54 -10.51 6.74
CA ALA A 64 4.89 -10.58 6.19
C ALA A 64 5.93 -11.00 7.24
N GLU A 65 5.82 -10.48 8.47
CA GLU A 65 6.64 -10.88 9.61
C GLU A 65 6.47 -12.38 9.90
N ALA A 66 5.22 -12.86 9.94
CA ALA A 66 4.91 -14.27 10.17
C ALA A 66 5.46 -15.21 9.08
N ARG A 67 5.66 -14.71 7.85
CA ARG A 67 6.21 -15.47 6.72
C ARG A 67 7.74 -15.41 6.61
N GLY A 68 8.40 -14.63 7.47
CA GLY A 68 9.87 -14.47 7.42
C GLY A 68 10.36 -13.74 6.16
N ILE A 69 9.51 -12.91 5.53
CA ILE A 69 9.86 -12.15 4.32
C ILE A 69 10.65 -10.87 4.65
N SER A 70 10.98 -10.65 5.92
CA SER A 70 11.86 -9.58 6.37
C SER A 70 13.25 -10.15 6.70
N PRO A 71 14.34 -9.74 6.02
CA PRO A 71 15.67 -10.07 6.51
C PRO A 71 15.84 -9.46 7.92
N PRO A 72 16.53 -10.14 8.84
CA PRO A 72 16.78 -9.59 10.17
C PRO A 72 17.45 -8.23 10.03
N ILE A 73 16.91 -7.23 10.71
CA ILE A 73 17.57 -5.93 10.84
C ILE A 73 18.78 -6.16 11.74
N GLU A 74 19.96 -6.37 11.14
CA GLU A 74 21.22 -6.19 11.87
C GLU A 74 21.35 -4.71 12.20
N MET A 75 21.16 -4.37 13.48
CA MET A 75 21.51 -3.06 14.01
C MET A 75 22.93 -3.15 14.57
N ASP A 76 23.89 -2.68 13.78
CA ASP A 76 25.25 -2.34 14.23
C ASP A 76 25.29 -0.92 14.84
#